data_AF-A0A2H9L3X0-F1
#
_entry.id   AF-A0A2H9L3X0-F1
#
_cell.length_a   1.000
_cell.length_b   1.000
_cell.length_c   1.000
_cell.angle_alpha   90.00
_cell.angle_beta   90.00
_cell.angle_gamma   90.00
#
_symmetry.space_group_name_H-M   'P 1'
#
loop_
_entity.id
_entity.type
_entity.pdbx_description
1 polymer ?
#
loop_
_entity_poly.entity_id
_entity_poly.type
_entity_poly.pdbx_seq_one_letter_code
_entity_poly.pdbx_strand_id
1 'polypeptide(L)'
;MPTSKLEKVLCMCKGKYKKIEIMPDGEAYPCALLRFEKYNLGSIDKGFKYSPNKISLRNSCSNNGCKYWNVCYGCLGYKLANGDDPRCPEYK
;
A
#
# COMPACT_ATOMS: atom_id res chain seq x y z
N MET A 1 -6.94 3.98 17.24
CA MET A 1 -6.83 4.48 15.85
C MET A 1 -5.85 5.65 15.81
N PRO A 2 -5.17 5.94 14.68
CA PRO A 2 -4.27 7.09 14.55
C PRO A 2 -4.98 8.41 14.87
N THR A 3 -4.45 9.21 15.79
CA THR A 3 -5.09 10.46 16.25
C THR A 3 -4.46 11.68 15.58
N SER A 4 -3.14 11.70 15.42
CA SER A 4 -2.42 12.83 14.82
C SER A 4 -2.44 12.78 13.28
N LYS A 5 -2.20 13.95 12.65
CA LYS A 5 -2.11 14.05 11.17
C LYS A 5 -0.96 13.20 10.63
N LEU A 6 0.18 13.19 11.31
CA LEU A 6 1.35 12.42 10.92
C LEU A 6 1.08 10.91 11.02
N GLU A 7 0.48 10.45 12.12
CA GLU A 7 0.13 9.04 12.30
C GLU A 7 -0.86 8.56 11.24
N LYS A 8 -1.86 9.39 10.89
CA LYS A 8 -2.82 9.08 9.81
C LYS A 8 -2.12 8.92 8.47
N VAL A 9 -1.14 9.78 8.15
CA VAL A 9 -0.37 9.68 6.90
C VAL A 9 0.46 8.39 6.87
N LEU A 10 1.12 8.04 7.97
CA LEU A 10 2.00 6.87 8.04
C LEU A 10 1.23 5.54 8.11
N CYS A 11 0.06 5.52 8.76
CA CYS A 11 -0.71 4.29 8.97
C CYS A 11 -1.66 3.95 7.81
N MET A 12 -2.10 4.94 7.01
CA MET A 12 -3.14 4.73 6.00
C MET A 12 -2.57 4.52 4.59
N CYS A 13 -2.59 3.28 4.11
CA CYS A 13 -2.26 2.96 2.72
C CYS A 13 -3.39 3.40 1.76
N LYS A 14 -3.18 4.51 1.05
CA LYS A 14 -4.16 5.00 0.05
C LYS A 14 -4.35 4.03 -1.12
N GLY A 15 -3.31 3.30 -1.52
CA GLY A 15 -3.40 2.31 -2.61
C GLY A 15 -4.39 1.18 -2.30
N LYS A 16 -4.72 0.93 -1.02
CA LYS A 16 -5.70 -0.08 -0.65
C LYS A 16 -7.16 0.35 -0.87
N TYR A 17 -7.46 1.64 -0.74
CA TYR A 17 -8.85 2.09 -0.58
C TYR A 17 -9.25 3.29 -1.42
N LYS A 18 -8.29 4.08 -1.93
CA LYS A 18 -8.58 5.43 -2.46
C LYS A 18 -7.71 5.86 -3.64
N LYS A 19 -6.76 5.05 -4.08
CA LYS A 19 -5.77 5.44 -5.09
C LYS A 19 -5.52 4.30 -6.08
N ILE A 20 -5.41 4.71 -7.34
CA ILE A 20 -4.87 3.93 -8.45
C ILE A 20 -3.87 4.85 -9.14
N GLU A 21 -2.75 4.31 -9.60
CA GLU A 21 -1.77 5.02 -10.39
C GLU A 21 -1.61 4.33 -11.74
N ILE A 22 -1.70 5.13 -12.81
CA ILE A 22 -1.53 4.69 -14.20
C ILE A 22 -0.09 4.99 -14.59
N MET A 23 0.62 3.96 -15.04
CA MET A 23 2.02 4.05 -15.46
C MET A 23 2.13 4.55 -16.92
N PRO A 24 3.32 4.98 -17.38
CA PRO A 24 3.49 5.48 -18.75
C PRO A 24 3.18 4.47 -19.86
N ASP A 25 3.23 3.17 -19.55
CA ASP A 25 2.83 2.07 -20.44
C ASP A 25 1.31 1.81 -20.43
N GLY A 26 0.53 2.62 -19.72
CA GLY A 26 -0.92 2.49 -19.62
C GLY A 26 -1.39 1.44 -18.60
N GLU A 27 -0.47 0.74 -17.91
CA GLU A 27 -0.82 -0.25 -16.89
C GLU A 27 -1.20 0.42 -15.55
N ALA A 28 -2.25 -0.07 -14.92
CA ALA A 28 -2.80 0.47 -13.69
C ALA A 28 -2.42 -0.38 -12.47
N TYR A 29 -1.98 0.27 -11.39
CA TYR A 29 -1.58 -0.36 -10.14
C TYR A 29 -2.16 0.40 -8.92
N PRO A 30 -2.27 -0.24 -7.73
CA PRO A 30 -2.66 0.44 -6.49
C PRO A 30 -1.72 1.59 -6.10
N CYS A 31 -0.43 1.42 -6.39
CA CYS A 31 0.58 2.47 -6.39
C CYS A 31 1.80 2.02 -7.21
N ALA A 32 2.64 2.97 -7.61
CA ALA A 32 3.85 2.77 -8.40
C ALA A 32 4.87 1.85 -7.71
N LEU A 33 4.93 1.88 -6.36
CA LEU A 33 5.78 0.97 -5.58
C LEU A 33 5.28 -0.48 -5.60
N LEU A 34 4.08 -0.73 -6.12
CA LEU A 34 3.50 -2.06 -6.28
C LEU A 34 3.44 -2.46 -7.76
N ARG A 35 4.35 -1.98 -8.61
CA ARG A 35 4.49 -2.39 -10.02
C ARG A 35 5.06 -3.82 -10.13
N PHE A 36 4.34 -4.78 -9.56
CA PHE A 36 4.57 -6.21 -9.65
C PHE A 36 3.35 -6.84 -10.32
N GLU A 37 3.55 -7.87 -11.14
CA GLU A 37 2.49 -8.52 -11.92
C GLU A 37 1.26 -8.90 -11.07
N LYS A 38 1.48 -9.45 -9.88
CA LYS A 38 0.40 -9.83 -8.93
C LYS A 38 -0.50 -8.69 -8.46
N TYR A 39 -0.11 -7.43 -8.67
CA TYR A 39 -0.89 -6.24 -8.30
C TYR A 39 -1.38 -5.46 -9.53
N ASN A 40 -1.17 -5.97 -10.74
CA ASN A 40 -1.67 -5.33 -11.95
C ASN A 40 -3.21 -5.33 -11.96
N LEU A 41 -3.80 -4.14 -12.13
CA LEU A 41 -5.25 -3.94 -12.19
C LEU A 41 -5.80 -3.97 -13.62
N GLY A 42 -4.92 -3.94 -14.62
CA GLY A 42 -5.19 -3.95 -16.05
C GLY A 42 -4.61 -2.72 -16.76
N SER A 43 -4.75 -2.68 -18.08
CA SER A 43 -4.40 -1.54 -18.92
C SER A 43 -5.60 -0.61 -19.14
N ILE A 44 -5.32 0.68 -19.27
CA ILE A 44 -6.31 1.70 -19.65
C ILE A 44 -6.96 1.41 -21.01
N ASP A 45 -6.21 0.84 -21.95
CA ASP A 45 -6.67 0.66 -23.34
C ASP A 45 -7.73 -0.44 -23.46
N LYS A 46 -7.72 -1.40 -22.53
CA LYS A 46 -8.68 -2.51 -22.46
C LYS A 46 -9.87 -2.23 -21.54
N GLY A 47 -9.86 -1.07 -20.88
CA GLY A 47 -10.73 -0.75 -19.75
C GLY A 47 -10.35 -1.56 -18.51
N PHE A 48 -9.83 -0.89 -17.48
CA PHE A 48 -9.56 -1.57 -16.21
C PHE A 48 -10.80 -1.50 -15.31
N LYS A 49 -11.19 -2.65 -14.74
CA LYS A 49 -12.21 -2.70 -13.68
C LYS A 49 -11.51 -2.70 -12.33
N TYR A 50 -11.67 -1.63 -11.57
CA TYR A 50 -11.25 -1.60 -10.17
C TYR A 50 -12.01 -2.69 -9.39
N SER A 51 -11.26 -3.62 -8.80
CA SER A 51 -11.80 -4.63 -7.90
C SER A 51 -11.08 -4.51 -6.56
N PRO A 52 -11.75 -4.05 -5.49
CA PRO A 52 -11.13 -3.96 -4.16
C PRO A 52 -10.67 -5.35 -3.66
N ASN A 53 -11.28 -6.43 -4.16
CA ASN A 53 -10.90 -7.80 -3.82
C ASN A 53 -9.58 -8.25 -4.50
N LYS A 54 -9.20 -7.65 -5.64
CA LYS A 54 -7.87 -7.86 -6.24
C LYS A 54 -6.76 -7.20 -5.42
N ILE A 55 -7.10 -6.21 -4.59
CA ILE A 55 -6.16 -5.46 -3.76
C ILE A 55 -6.15 -6.05 -2.35
N SER A 56 -5.82 -7.35 -2.25
CA SER A 56 -5.52 -7.98 -0.96
C SER A 56 -4.13 -7.54 -0.49
N LEU A 57 -4.04 -6.29 -0.03
CA LEU A 57 -2.83 -5.77 0.60
C LEU A 57 -2.80 -6.28 2.05
N ARG A 58 -1.88 -7.23 2.28
CA ARG A 58 -1.56 -7.74 3.61
C ARG A 58 -0.91 -6.64 4.45
N ASN A 59 -1.06 -6.77 5.77
CA ASN A 59 -0.28 -5.95 6.68
C ASN A 59 1.21 -6.22 6.44
N SER A 60 1.96 -5.16 6.18
CA SER A 60 3.39 -5.20 5.97
C SER A 60 4.17 -4.91 7.26
N CYS A 61 3.51 -4.60 8.38
CA CYS A 61 4.21 -4.40 9.64
C CYS A 61 4.86 -5.70 10.14
N SER A 62 6.12 -5.64 10.58
CA SER A 62 6.79 -6.75 11.29
C SER A 62 6.60 -6.69 12.82
N ASN A 63 6.28 -5.52 13.37
CA ASN A 63 6.18 -5.32 14.82
C ASN A 63 4.76 -5.64 15.32
N ASN A 64 4.54 -6.88 15.77
CA ASN A 64 3.27 -7.33 16.36
C ASN A 64 2.86 -6.53 17.63
N GLY A 65 3.82 -5.91 18.32
CA GLY A 65 3.58 -5.05 19.48
C GLY A 65 3.20 -3.60 19.14
N CYS A 66 3.16 -3.26 17.85
CA CYS A 66 2.82 -1.91 17.41
C CYS A 66 1.40 -1.55 17.86
N LYS A 67 1.23 -0.41 18.56
CA LYS A 67 -0.09 0.10 18.96
C LYS A 67 -1.07 0.32 17.80
N TYR A 68 -0.55 0.39 16.57
CA TYR A 68 -1.35 0.54 15.35
C TYR A 68 -1.47 -0.75 14.54
N TRP A 69 -1.03 -1.90 15.04
CA TRP A 69 -1.02 -3.17 14.29
C TRP A 69 -2.32 -3.48 13.55
N ASN A 70 -3.47 -3.24 14.20
CA ASN A 70 -4.79 -3.56 13.63
C ASN A 70 -5.31 -2.54 12.61
N VAL A 71 -4.66 -1.37 12.48
CA VAL A 71 -5.15 -0.23 11.69
C VAL A 71 -4.12 0.29 10.69
N CYS A 72 -2.84 0.04 10.94
CA CYS A 72 -1.73 0.33 10.07
C CYS A 72 -1.44 -0.90 9.21
N TYR A 73 -1.39 -0.72 7.91
CA TYR A 73 -0.97 -1.78 6.97
C TYR A 73 0.50 -1.67 6.58
N GLY A 74 1.21 -0.64 7.04
CA GLY A 74 2.54 -0.25 6.58
C GLY A 74 2.58 0.08 5.08
N CYS A 75 3.79 0.30 4.56
CA CYS A 75 4.00 0.47 3.11
C CYS A 75 4.47 -0.85 2.49
N LEU A 76 3.54 -1.66 1.98
CA LEU A 76 3.86 -2.96 1.38
C LEU A 76 4.84 -2.87 0.21
N GLY A 77 4.67 -1.88 -0.67
CA GLY A 77 5.58 -1.68 -1.80
C GLY A 77 7.00 -1.38 -1.36
N TYR A 78 7.17 -0.54 -0.32
CA TYR A 78 8.48 -0.31 0.28
C TYR A 78 9.03 -1.58 0.91
N LYS A 79 8.21 -2.33 1.66
CA LYS A 79 8.64 -3.59 2.28
C LYS A 79 9.17 -4.62 1.31
N LEU A 80 8.48 -4.80 0.19
CA LEU A 80 8.89 -5.73 -0.84
C LEU A 80 10.21 -5.32 -1.50
N ALA A 81 10.49 -4.01 -1.61
CA ALA A 81 11.68 -3.49 -2.27
C ALA A 81 12.89 -3.36 -1.32
N ASN A 82 12.67 -3.00 -0.05
CA ASN A 82 13.74 -2.54 0.86
C ASN A 82 13.70 -3.18 2.26
N GLY A 83 12.70 -4.01 2.58
CA GLY A 83 12.46 -4.44 3.96
C GLY A 83 11.71 -3.40 4.79
N ASP A 84 11.80 -3.48 6.12
CA ASP A 84 10.98 -2.62 7.00
C ASP A 84 11.30 -1.12 6.85
N ASP A 85 10.27 -0.28 6.83
CA ASP A 85 10.40 1.17 6.56
C ASP A 85 11.03 1.91 7.75
N PRO A 86 12.30 2.35 7.68
CA PRO A 86 13.01 2.93 8.83
C PRO A 86 12.39 4.24 9.33
N ARG A 87 11.48 4.85 8.56
CA ARG A 87 10.76 6.07 8.96
C ARG A 87 9.56 5.76 9.85
N CYS A 88 9.17 4.49 9.98
CA CYS A 88 8.09 4.10 10.88
C CYS A 88 8.54 4.32 12.33
N PRO A 89 7.80 5.11 13.12
CA PRO A 89 8.20 5.46 14.48
C PRO A 89 8.22 4.27 15.45
N GLU A 90 7.64 3.14 15.05
CA GLU A 90 7.43 1.95 15.89
C GLU A 90 8.34 0.76 15.50
N TYR A 91 9.25 0.89 14.52
CA TYR A 91 10.26 -0.16 14.23
C TYR A 91 11.58 0.04 15.00
N LYS A 92 11.53 0.69 16.17
CA LYS A 92 12.69 0.87 17.04
C LYS A 92 13.02 -0.40 17.81
#